data_AF-A0A2D9KXA9-F1
#
_entry.id   AF-A0A2D9KXA9-F1
#
_cell.length_a   1.000
_cell.length_b   1.000
_cell.length_c   1.000
_cell.angle_alpha   90.00
_cell.angle_beta   90.00
_cell.angle_gamma   90.00
#
_symmetry.space_group_name_H-M   'P 1'
#
loop_
_entity.id
_entity.type
_entity.pdbx_description
1 polymer ?
#
loop_
_entity_poly.entity_id
_entity_poly.type
_entity_poly.pdbx_seq_one_letter_code
_entity_poly.pdbx_strand_id
1 'polypeptide(L)'
;MNRISVYLFLMVSSPVIAADMQNSQSLIKDCYQEWQSRGWTLGEDRRPADSVAGFRDGIMRICEVRTELFLEDQEISPYIQGGLRELAPYVFTATKEDMKQRILQVKDRTGYPIGSDRLSE
;
A
#
# COMPACT_ATOMS: atom_id res chain seq x y z
N MET A 1 -29.36 49.96 22.36
CA MET A 1 -28.21 49.71 21.44
C MET A 1 -27.54 48.41 21.86
N ASN A 2 -27.93 47.27 21.28
CA ASN A 2 -27.26 45.98 21.52
C ASN A 2 -26.52 45.59 20.24
N ARG A 3 -25.17 45.55 20.31
CA ARG A 3 -24.32 45.10 19.21
C ARG A 3 -24.17 43.59 19.34
N ILE A 4 -24.77 42.86 18.39
CA ILE A 4 -24.59 41.41 18.22
C ILE A 4 -23.23 41.23 17.53
N SER A 5 -22.23 40.75 18.28
CA SER A 5 -20.98 40.26 17.70
C SER A 5 -21.25 38.93 17.02
N VAL A 6 -21.36 38.95 15.69
CA VAL A 6 -21.38 37.77 14.85
C VAL A 6 -19.95 37.24 14.77
N TYR A 7 -19.67 36.15 15.49
CA TYR A 7 -18.44 35.39 15.32
C TYR A 7 -18.52 34.67 13.97
N LEU A 8 -17.80 35.22 12.98
CA LEU A 8 -17.58 34.60 11.68
C LEU A 8 -16.60 33.44 11.89
N PHE A 9 -17.12 32.23 12.06
CA PHE A 9 -16.32 31.01 12.10
C PHE A 9 -15.79 30.77 10.67
N LEU A 10 -14.57 31.25 10.40
CA LEU A 10 -13.85 30.95 9.17
C LEU A 10 -13.57 29.44 9.15
N MET A 11 -14.37 28.72 8.39
CA MET A 11 -14.08 27.36 7.94
C MET A 11 -12.85 27.42 7.04
N VAL A 12 -11.66 27.40 7.63
CA VAL A 12 -10.40 27.21 6.90
C VAL A 12 -10.34 25.73 6.53
N SER A 13 -11.02 25.35 5.46
CA SER A 13 -10.81 24.08 4.78
C SER A 13 -9.37 24.08 4.27
N SER A 14 -8.48 23.45 5.03
CA SER A 14 -7.05 23.40 4.72
C SER A 14 -6.85 22.55 3.45
N PRO A 15 -6.43 23.13 2.32
CA PRO A 15 -6.29 22.39 1.05
C PRO A 15 -5.21 21.30 1.11
N VAL A 16 -4.31 21.39 2.09
CA VAL A 16 -3.19 20.47 2.31
C VAL A 16 -3.68 19.05 2.62
N ILE A 17 -4.66 18.90 3.52
CA ILE A 17 -5.18 17.58 3.94
C ILE A 17 -5.85 16.86 2.76
N ALA A 18 -6.52 17.61 1.87
CA ALA A 18 -7.17 17.05 0.70
C ALA A 18 -6.15 16.55 -0.35
N ALA A 19 -5.05 17.27 -0.55
CA ALA A 19 -3.99 16.87 -1.48
C ALA A 19 -3.27 15.60 -1.02
N ASP A 20 -2.94 15.49 0.26
CA ASP A 20 -2.27 14.31 0.83
C ASP A 20 -3.17 13.07 0.78
N MET A 21 -4.48 13.24 1.04
CA MET A 21 -5.46 12.15 0.94
C MET A 21 -5.68 11.70 -0.51
N GLN A 22 -5.66 12.61 -1.47
CA GLN A 22 -5.74 12.26 -2.89
C GLN A 22 -4.48 11.55 -3.38
N ASN A 23 -3.30 11.99 -2.92
CA ASN A 23 -2.02 11.36 -3.23
C ASN A 23 -1.96 9.92 -2.66
N SER A 24 -2.38 9.73 -1.41
CA SER A 24 -2.38 8.39 -0.79
C SER A 24 -3.28 7.41 -1.55
N GLN A 25 -4.49 7.81 -1.94
CA GLN A 25 -5.39 6.98 -2.73
C GLN A 25 -4.81 6.61 -4.11
N SER A 26 -4.08 7.54 -4.76
CA SER A 26 -3.40 7.25 -6.03
C SER A 26 -2.32 6.20 -5.84
N LEU A 27 -1.45 6.36 -4.83
CA LEU A 27 -0.35 5.43 -4.56
C LEU A 27 -0.85 4.01 -4.23
N ILE A 28 -1.91 3.90 -3.42
CA ILE A 28 -2.52 2.61 -3.07
C ILE A 28 -3.06 1.93 -4.33
N LYS A 29 -3.79 2.67 -5.16
CA LYS A 29 -4.36 2.15 -6.41
C LYS A 29 -3.26 1.71 -7.38
N ASP A 30 -2.24 2.53 -7.56
CA ASP A 30 -1.14 2.24 -8.48
C ASP A 30 -0.34 1.02 -7.99
N CYS A 31 -0.10 0.90 -6.68
CA CYS A 31 0.49 -0.30 -6.08
C CYS A 31 -0.31 -1.57 -6.37
N TYR A 32 -1.63 -1.50 -6.19
CA TYR A 32 -2.50 -2.65 -6.41
C TYR A 32 -2.54 -3.05 -7.90
N GLN A 33 -2.63 -2.08 -8.80
CA GLN A 33 -2.62 -2.31 -10.25
C GLN A 33 -1.29 -2.88 -10.74
N GLU A 34 -0.17 -2.38 -10.19
CA GLU A 34 1.15 -2.90 -10.48
C GLU A 34 1.26 -4.37 -10.07
N TRP A 35 0.83 -4.73 -8.84
CA TRP A 35 0.79 -6.12 -8.40
C TRP A 35 -0.07 -7.00 -9.33
N GLN A 36 -1.27 -6.55 -9.72
CA GLN A 36 -2.14 -7.30 -10.62
C GLN A 36 -1.45 -7.59 -11.96
N SER A 37 -0.68 -6.62 -12.48
CA SER A 37 0.05 -6.77 -13.75
C SER A 37 1.13 -7.86 -13.71
N ARG A 38 1.61 -8.25 -12.51
CA ARG A 38 2.60 -9.31 -12.35
C ARG A 38 2.05 -10.73 -12.56
N GLY A 39 0.72 -10.89 -12.62
CA GLY A 39 0.09 -12.18 -12.96
C GLY A 39 0.43 -13.32 -12.00
N TRP A 40 0.52 -13.04 -10.69
CA TRP A 40 0.89 -14.06 -9.70
C TRP A 40 -0.12 -15.20 -9.65
N THR A 41 0.40 -16.40 -9.36
CA THR A 41 -0.41 -17.60 -9.17
C THR A 41 -0.13 -18.24 -7.81
N LEU A 42 -1.13 -18.87 -7.22
CA LEU A 42 -1.07 -19.55 -5.93
C LEU A 42 -1.24 -21.06 -6.10
N GLY A 43 -0.57 -21.83 -5.25
CA GLY A 43 -0.74 -23.28 -5.16
C GLY A 43 -0.23 -24.05 -6.38
N GLU A 44 -0.35 -25.37 -6.31
CA GLU A 44 0.05 -26.29 -7.38
C GLU A 44 -0.88 -26.22 -8.59
N ASP A 45 -2.15 -25.84 -8.38
CA ASP A 45 -3.15 -25.63 -9.44
C ASP A 45 -2.91 -24.35 -10.25
N ARG A 46 -1.86 -23.56 -9.90
CA ARG A 46 -1.50 -22.29 -10.53
C ARG A 46 -2.68 -21.33 -10.62
N ARG A 47 -3.53 -21.32 -9.59
CA ARG A 47 -4.69 -20.45 -9.55
C ARG A 47 -4.26 -18.98 -9.58
N PRO A 48 -4.84 -18.12 -10.42
CA PRO A 48 -4.55 -16.69 -10.40
C PRO A 48 -4.76 -16.11 -9.00
N ALA A 49 -3.76 -15.40 -8.46
CA ALA A 49 -3.80 -14.88 -7.10
C ALA A 49 -4.88 -13.81 -6.93
N ASP A 50 -5.17 -13.06 -8.00
CA ASP A 50 -6.26 -12.09 -8.08
C ASP A 50 -7.64 -12.74 -8.04
N SER A 51 -7.77 -14.03 -8.34
CA SER A 51 -9.04 -14.74 -8.19
C SER A 51 -9.34 -15.10 -6.72
N VAL A 52 -8.36 -15.01 -5.82
CA VAL A 52 -8.50 -15.39 -4.40
C VAL A 52 -8.79 -14.15 -3.55
N ALA A 53 -10.03 -14.02 -3.08
CA ALA A 53 -10.50 -12.83 -2.36
C ALA A 53 -9.63 -12.44 -1.17
N GLY A 54 -9.33 -13.38 -0.26
CA GLY A 54 -8.49 -13.10 0.90
C GLY A 54 -7.07 -12.66 0.53
N PHE A 55 -6.55 -13.11 -0.61
CA PHE A 55 -5.24 -12.67 -1.09
C PHE A 55 -5.30 -11.25 -1.62
N ARG A 56 -6.30 -10.90 -2.43
CA ARG A 56 -6.53 -9.52 -2.90
C ARG A 56 -6.66 -8.54 -1.73
N ASP A 57 -7.45 -8.90 -0.72
CA ASP A 57 -7.66 -8.05 0.45
C ASP A 57 -6.36 -7.85 1.23
N GLY A 58 -5.55 -8.91 1.34
CA GLY A 58 -4.20 -8.85 1.89
C GLY A 58 -3.29 -7.89 1.14
N ILE A 59 -3.24 -8.00 -0.18
CA ILE A 59 -2.44 -7.11 -1.03
C ILE A 59 -2.90 -5.67 -0.90
N MET A 60 -4.21 -5.41 -0.86
CA MET A 60 -4.72 -4.05 -0.66
C MET A 60 -4.21 -3.45 0.66
N ARG A 61 -4.28 -4.22 1.76
CA ARG A 61 -3.73 -3.79 3.06
C ARG A 61 -2.23 -3.55 3.01
N ILE A 62 -1.48 -4.36 2.26
CA ILE A 62 -0.05 -4.15 2.08
C ILE A 62 0.22 -2.84 1.34
N CYS A 63 -0.52 -2.56 0.27
CA CYS A 63 -0.40 -1.28 -0.46
C CYS A 63 -0.75 -0.07 0.44
N GLU A 64 -1.78 -0.20 1.29
CA GLU A 64 -2.11 0.82 2.30
C GLU A 64 -0.95 1.06 3.27
N VAL A 65 -0.41 0.01 3.89
CA VAL A 65 0.68 0.13 4.87
C VAL A 65 1.95 0.69 4.24
N ARG A 66 2.29 0.26 3.02
CA ARG A 66 3.47 0.78 2.31
C ARG A 66 3.31 2.24 1.95
N THR A 67 2.12 2.65 1.55
CA THR A 67 1.80 4.06 1.28
C THR A 67 1.94 4.90 2.54
N GLU A 68 1.42 4.43 3.67
CA GLU A 68 1.58 5.12 4.95
C GLU A 68 3.04 5.27 5.35
N LEU A 69 3.83 4.19 5.29
CA LEU A 69 5.25 4.23 5.57
C LEU A 69 6.02 5.19 4.65
N PHE A 70 5.68 5.21 3.35
CA PHE A 70 6.27 6.12 2.38
C PHE A 70 5.95 7.58 2.67
N LEU A 71 4.70 7.88 3.05
CA LEU A 71 4.26 9.24 3.44
C LEU A 71 4.79 9.66 4.81
N GLU A 72 5.19 8.72 5.66
CA GLU A 72 5.91 8.94 6.93
C GLU A 72 7.44 9.10 6.73
N ASP A 73 7.90 9.38 5.50
CA ASP A 73 9.30 9.54 5.10
C ASP A 73 10.20 8.34 5.46
N GLN A 74 9.63 7.14 5.60
CA GLN A 74 10.44 5.93 5.75
C GLN A 74 11.08 5.57 4.41
N GLU A 75 12.27 4.94 4.44
CA GLU A 75 12.98 4.45 3.24
C GLU A 75 12.29 3.20 2.63
N ILE A 76 10.98 3.28 2.36
CA ILE A 76 10.12 2.20 1.89
C ILE A 76 9.39 2.67 0.63
N SER A 77 9.49 1.89 -0.45
CA SER A 77 8.70 2.15 -1.67
C SER A 77 7.20 1.93 -1.41
N PRO A 78 6.29 2.77 -1.94
CA PRO A 78 4.84 2.55 -1.81
C PRO A 78 4.38 1.30 -2.60
N TYR A 79 5.20 0.80 -3.53
CA TYR A 79 4.93 -0.40 -4.32
C TYR A 79 5.54 -1.65 -3.67
N ILE A 80 4.86 -2.80 -3.80
CA ILE A 80 5.40 -4.10 -3.39
C ILE A 80 6.69 -4.38 -4.17
N GLN A 81 7.81 -4.63 -3.49
CA GLN A 81 9.07 -4.95 -4.19
C GLN A 81 9.28 -6.47 -4.25
N GLY A 82 8.93 -7.19 -3.18
CA GLY A 82 9.05 -8.65 -3.07
C GLY A 82 8.11 -9.49 -3.95
N GLY A 83 8.45 -10.78 -4.02
CA GLY A 83 7.61 -11.80 -4.65
C GLY A 83 6.64 -12.48 -3.67
N LEU A 84 5.78 -13.36 -4.19
CA LEU A 84 4.77 -14.09 -3.41
C LEU A 84 5.34 -14.76 -2.15
N ARG A 85 6.52 -15.40 -2.24
CA ARG A 85 7.16 -16.12 -1.12
C ARG A 85 7.40 -15.22 0.09
N GLU A 86 7.72 -13.95 -0.14
CA GLU A 86 8.04 -13.00 0.93
C GLU A 86 6.79 -12.46 1.62
N LEU A 87 5.69 -12.33 0.87
CA LEU A 87 4.40 -11.79 1.35
C LEU A 87 3.50 -12.87 1.96
N ALA A 88 3.66 -14.12 1.53
CA ALA A 88 2.88 -15.27 1.99
C ALA A 88 2.73 -15.37 3.52
N PRO A 89 3.76 -15.07 4.36
CA PRO A 89 3.64 -15.16 5.81
C PRO A 89 2.64 -14.18 6.45
N TYR A 90 2.22 -13.13 5.74
CA TYR A 90 1.38 -12.07 6.34
C TYR A 90 0.21 -11.60 5.46
N VAL A 91 0.16 -11.95 4.18
CA VAL A 91 -0.92 -11.52 3.27
C VAL A 91 -2.32 -11.96 3.73
N PHE A 92 -2.48 -13.15 4.32
CA PHE A 92 -3.81 -13.67 4.66
C PHE A 92 -4.32 -13.27 6.04
N THR A 93 -3.44 -13.05 7.01
CA THR A 93 -3.81 -13.09 8.43
C THR A 93 -3.23 -11.96 9.26
N ALA A 94 -2.29 -11.18 8.71
CA ALA A 94 -1.65 -10.15 9.50
C ALA A 94 -2.57 -8.96 9.72
N THR A 95 -2.52 -8.40 10.93
CA THR A 95 -3.08 -7.09 11.17
C THR A 95 -2.23 -6.03 10.46
N LYS A 96 -2.78 -4.84 10.29
CA LYS A 96 -2.06 -3.71 9.70
C LYS A 96 -0.75 -3.40 10.44
N GLU A 97 -0.76 -3.50 11.76
CA GLU A 97 0.42 -3.28 12.60
C GLU A 97 1.47 -4.37 12.39
N ASP A 98 1.05 -5.65 12.37
CA ASP A 98 1.96 -6.76 12.08
C ASP A 98 2.62 -6.62 10.70
N MET A 99 1.86 -6.17 9.69
CA MET A 99 2.39 -5.86 8.36
C MET A 99 3.41 -4.73 8.40
N LYS A 100 3.11 -3.64 9.13
CA LYS A 100 4.02 -2.49 9.29
C LYS A 100 5.35 -2.93 9.89
N GLN A 101 5.30 -3.67 11.00
CA GLN A 101 6.49 -4.22 11.65
C GLN A 101 7.29 -5.13 10.71
N ARG A 102 6.61 -6.02 9.97
CA ARG A 102 7.28 -6.95 9.04
C ARG A 102 7.96 -6.23 7.88
N ILE A 103 7.30 -5.27 7.25
CA ILE A 103 7.86 -4.49 6.11
C ILE A 103 9.11 -3.73 6.56
N LEU A 104 9.08 -3.13 7.75
CA LEU A 104 10.23 -2.44 8.34
C LEU A 104 11.38 -3.39 8.69
N GLN A 105 11.08 -4.56 9.25
CA GLN A 105 12.10 -5.56 9.64
C GLN A 105 12.83 -6.16 8.45
N VAL A 106 12.08 -6.55 7.41
CA VAL A 106 12.67 -7.13 6.20
C VAL A 106 13.50 -6.06 5.47
N LYS A 107 13.30 -4.77 5.79
CA LYS A 107 13.91 -3.64 5.10
C LYS A 107 13.84 -3.90 3.60
N ASP A 108 12.62 -4.03 3.09
CA ASP A 108 12.33 -4.27 1.69
C ASP A 108 12.78 -3.05 0.85
N ARG A 109 14.12 -2.94 0.77
CA ARG A 109 14.90 -1.78 0.42
C ARG A 109 15.10 -1.82 -1.08
N THR A 110 14.40 -0.91 -1.72
CA THR A 110 14.80 -0.20 -2.94
C THR A 110 15.13 -1.05 -4.17
N GLY A 111 14.25 -0.99 -5.17
CA GLY A 111 14.68 -1.01 -6.57
C GLY A 111 13.59 -1.43 -7.54
N TYR A 112 13.02 -0.46 -8.26
CA TYR A 112 12.46 -0.69 -9.58
C TYR A 112 13.40 -1.62 -10.39
N PRO A 113 12.88 -2.61 -11.16
CA PRO A 113 13.61 -3.85 -11.41
C PRO A 113 14.86 -3.66 -12.26
N ILE A 114 15.99 -4.19 -11.77
CA ILE A 114 17.13 -4.55 -12.63
C ILE A 114 16.76 -5.87 -13.31
N GLY A 115 16.34 -5.81 -14.58
CA GLY A 115 16.24 -6.97 -15.49
C GLY A 115 15.17 -8.01 -15.10
N SER A 116 14.14 -8.27 -15.91
CA SER A 116 14.27 -9.13 -17.09
C SER A 116 15.41 -10.15 -17.03
N ASP A 117 15.47 -11.00 -16.01
CA ASP A 117 16.11 -12.30 -16.18
C ASP A 117 15.48 -13.39 -15.30
N ARG A 118 14.85 -14.32 -16.01
CA ARG A 118 14.62 -15.73 -15.67
C ARG A 118 15.05 -16.16 -14.26
N LEU A 119 14.07 -16.55 -13.45
CA LEU A 119 14.20 -17.76 -12.63
C LEU A 119 12.94 -18.59 -12.78
N SER A 120 13.02 -19.50 -13.75
CA SER A 120 12.34 -20.79 -13.70
C SER A 120 12.73 -21.48 -12.40
N GLU A 121 11.74 -21.93 -11.63
CA GLU A 121 11.40 -23.34 -11.39
C GLU A 121 9.94 -23.40 -10.92
#